data_AF-X1HZS6-F1
#
_entry.id   AF-X1HZS6-F1
#
_cell.length_a   1.000
_cell.length_b   1.000
_cell.length_c   1.000
_cell.angle_alpha   90.00
_cell.angle_beta   90.00
_cell.angle_gamma   90.00
#
_symmetry.space_group_name_H-M   'P 1'
#
loop_
_entity.id
_entity.type
_entity.pdbx_description
1 polymer ?
#
loop_
_entity_poly.entity_id
_entity_poly.type
_entity_poly.pdbx_seq_one_letter_code
_entity_poly.pdbx_strand_id
1 'polypeptide(L)'
;MEEILEDKILLAHGSGGELAHELIEKSFLKSLANPVLAKLDDSAVIDFSGRLAFTTDSYVVSPIFFPGGDIGKLAVCGTVNDLAMSGAKPLYLSLSFIIEEGLPQSELNRIVDSVHKAAQEAGVEIITGDTKIVHRGSADKLFVNTAGVG
;
A
#
# COMPACT_ATOMS: atom_id res chain seq x y z
N MET A 1 -40.78 -6.09 -1.59
CA MET A 1 -40.27 -5.14 -2.60
C MET A 1 -38.77 -5.37 -2.62
N GLU A 2 -38.26 -6.03 -3.66
CA GLU A 2 -36.82 -6.29 -3.79
C GLU A 2 -36.08 -4.95 -3.88
N GLU A 3 -35.21 -4.69 -2.92
CA GLU A 3 -34.30 -3.53 -2.96
C GLU A 3 -33.23 -3.79 -4.00
N ILE A 4 -33.33 -3.07 -5.11
CA ILE A 4 -32.30 -3.00 -6.14
C ILE A 4 -31.17 -2.18 -5.52
N LEU A 5 -30.01 -2.80 -5.22
CA LEU A 5 -28.78 -2.03 -4.99
C LEU A 5 -28.60 -1.07 -6.17
N GLU A 6 -28.37 0.22 -5.93
CA GLU A 6 -28.08 1.15 -7.02
C GLU A 6 -26.94 0.59 -7.90
N ASP A 7 -27.16 0.57 -9.21
CA ASP A 7 -26.41 -0.24 -10.19
C ASP A 7 -24.92 0.20 -10.41
N LYS A 8 -24.29 1.04 -9.54
CA LYS A 8 -22.91 1.59 -9.72
C LYS A 8 -22.11 1.87 -8.42
N ILE A 9 -20.80 1.54 -8.44
CA ILE A 9 -19.80 2.02 -7.45
C ILE A 9 -19.52 3.51 -7.68
N LEU A 10 -19.48 4.26 -6.61
CA LEU A 10 -19.38 5.71 -6.58
C LEU A 10 -18.12 6.09 -5.82
N LEU A 11 -17.65 7.33 -5.95
CA LEU A 11 -16.67 7.86 -4.99
C LEU A 11 -17.15 7.69 -3.54
N ALA A 12 -18.46 7.72 -3.32
CA ALA A 12 -19.09 7.41 -2.04
C ALA A 12 -18.94 5.93 -1.59
N HIS A 13 -18.66 5.00 -2.48
CA HIS A 13 -18.39 3.59 -2.16
C HIS A 13 -16.92 3.31 -1.86
N GLY A 14 -16.00 4.12 -2.42
CA GLY A 14 -14.60 4.18 -1.98
C GLY A 14 -14.38 5.09 -0.76
N SER A 15 -15.47 5.59 -0.15
CA SER A 15 -15.42 6.62 0.89
C SER A 15 -15.31 6.08 2.32
N GLY A 16 -15.43 4.77 2.53
CA GLY A 16 -15.49 4.15 3.87
C GLY A 16 -16.81 4.35 4.63
N GLY A 17 -17.81 5.06 4.07
CA GLY A 17 -19.12 5.30 4.70
C GLY A 17 -20.10 4.14 4.55
N GLU A 18 -21.38 4.37 4.88
CA GLU A 18 -22.41 3.32 4.87
C GLU A 18 -22.51 2.59 3.52
N LEU A 19 -22.37 3.28 2.39
CA LEU A 19 -22.27 2.65 1.06
C LEU A 19 -20.99 1.81 0.89
N ALA A 20 -19.86 2.25 1.45
CA ALA A 20 -18.63 1.47 1.44
C ALA A 20 -18.73 0.28 2.41
N HIS A 21 -19.33 0.42 3.58
CA HIS A 21 -19.51 -0.66 4.54
C HIS A 21 -20.56 -1.65 4.07
N GLU A 22 -21.63 -1.20 3.46
CA GLU A 22 -22.63 -2.02 2.82
C GLU A 22 -22.04 -2.73 1.60
N LEU A 23 -21.18 -2.05 0.83
CA LEU A 23 -20.34 -2.69 -0.18
C LEU A 23 -19.41 -3.73 0.46
N ILE A 24 -18.72 -3.38 1.55
CA ILE A 24 -17.80 -4.28 2.24
C ILE A 24 -18.60 -5.47 2.79
N GLU A 25 -19.75 -5.33 3.44
CA GLU A 25 -20.51 -6.42 4.05
C GLU A 25 -21.28 -7.26 3.02
N LYS A 26 -22.12 -6.61 2.19
CA LYS A 26 -22.97 -7.30 1.20
C LYS A 26 -22.14 -7.86 0.04
N SER A 27 -20.98 -7.25 -0.23
CA SER A 27 -20.12 -7.67 -1.34
C SER A 27 -18.79 -8.28 -0.89
N PHE A 28 -17.94 -7.59 -0.09
CA PHE A 28 -16.62 -8.13 0.33
C PHE A 28 -16.72 -9.26 1.37
N LEU A 29 -17.36 -9.11 2.52
CA LEU A 29 -17.47 -10.13 3.58
C LEU A 29 -18.31 -11.32 3.22
N LYS A 30 -19.45 -11.10 2.56
CA LYS A 30 -20.29 -12.21 2.07
C LYS A 30 -19.43 -13.29 1.39
N SER A 31 -18.31 -12.87 0.80
CA SER A 31 -17.40 -13.72 0.05
C SER A 31 -16.00 -13.93 0.69
N LEU A 32 -15.40 -12.94 1.39
CA LEU A 32 -14.00 -12.92 1.89
C LEU A 32 -13.84 -13.25 3.38
N ALA A 33 -14.95 -13.53 4.06
CA ALA A 33 -14.95 -13.84 5.46
C ALA A 33 -14.07 -15.06 5.81
N ASN A 34 -13.13 -14.89 6.74
CA ASN A 34 -12.48 -15.94 7.51
C ASN A 34 -12.34 -15.48 8.98
N PRO A 35 -11.94 -16.29 9.97
CA PRO A 35 -11.93 -15.83 11.36
C PRO A 35 -11.10 -14.56 11.64
N VAL A 36 -10.22 -14.19 10.73
CA VAL A 36 -9.33 -13.03 10.78
C VAL A 36 -9.86 -11.86 9.93
N LEU A 37 -10.25 -12.10 8.68
CA LEU A 37 -10.75 -11.09 7.72
C LEU A 37 -12.28 -10.93 7.74
N ALA A 38 -13.03 -11.92 8.22
CA ALA A 38 -14.49 -11.85 8.45
C ALA A 38 -14.86 -10.80 9.47
N LYS A 39 -13.86 -10.42 10.26
CA LYS A 39 -13.94 -9.27 11.13
C LYS A 39 -13.96 -7.94 10.34
N LEU A 40 -13.63 -7.99 9.03
CA LEU A 40 -13.29 -6.84 8.17
C LEU A 40 -12.25 -5.96 8.78
N ASP A 41 -11.31 -6.65 9.39
CA ASP A 41 -10.17 -5.99 9.94
C ASP A 41 -9.28 -5.64 8.75
N ASP A 42 -8.76 -4.43 8.76
CA ASP A 42 -7.95 -3.87 7.68
C ASP A 42 -6.63 -4.64 7.41
N SER A 43 -6.35 -5.67 8.20
CA SER A 43 -5.17 -6.53 8.10
C SER A 43 -5.42 -7.87 8.76
N ALA A 44 -4.58 -8.84 8.46
CA ALA A 44 -4.74 -10.20 8.93
C ALA A 44 -3.88 -10.52 10.17
N VAL A 45 -4.53 -11.06 11.20
CA VAL A 45 -3.94 -11.67 12.40
C VAL A 45 -3.74 -13.17 12.21
N ILE A 46 -2.53 -13.64 12.47
CA ILE A 46 -2.18 -15.05 12.37
C ILE A 46 -1.21 -15.44 13.50
N ASP A 47 -1.27 -16.71 13.91
CA ASP A 47 -0.33 -17.25 14.90
C ASP A 47 1.05 -17.48 14.27
N PHE A 48 2.08 -17.05 14.97
CA PHE A 48 3.48 -17.13 14.53
C PHE A 48 4.39 -17.56 15.68
N SER A 49 5.36 -18.43 15.40
CA SER A 49 6.37 -18.87 16.36
C SER A 49 7.69 -18.12 16.17
N GLY A 50 8.10 -17.36 17.19
CA GLY A 50 9.37 -16.60 17.18
C GLY A 50 9.15 -15.12 17.47
N ARG A 51 10.02 -14.25 16.94
CA ARG A 51 9.83 -12.79 16.93
C ARG A 51 9.72 -12.29 15.49
N LEU A 52 8.68 -11.49 15.21
CA LEU A 52 8.39 -10.85 13.94
C LEU A 52 8.32 -9.35 14.20
N ALA A 53 9.18 -8.57 13.55
CA ALA A 53 8.97 -7.14 13.37
C ALA A 53 8.07 -6.95 12.14
N PHE A 54 7.09 -6.06 12.24
CA PHE A 54 6.21 -5.65 11.15
C PHE A 54 6.03 -4.14 11.23
N THR A 55 6.28 -3.41 10.15
CA THR A 55 6.17 -1.95 10.04
C THR A 55 5.40 -1.56 8.78
N THR A 56 4.93 -0.33 8.66
CA THR A 56 4.47 0.27 7.40
C THR A 56 4.59 1.77 7.43
N ASP A 57 4.82 2.38 6.27
CA ASP A 57 5.05 3.81 6.14
C ASP A 57 4.62 4.32 4.76
N SER A 58 4.16 5.57 4.69
CA SER A 58 3.66 6.19 3.46
C SER A 58 4.49 7.41 3.08
N TYR A 59 4.90 7.48 1.82
CA TYR A 59 5.82 8.44 1.26
C TYR A 59 5.10 9.35 0.26
N VAL A 60 5.22 10.66 0.48
CA VAL A 60 4.52 11.71 -0.29
C VAL A 60 5.45 12.86 -0.68
N VAL A 61 6.75 12.60 -0.81
CA VAL A 61 7.79 13.63 -1.02
C VAL A 61 7.61 14.36 -2.36
N SER A 62 7.70 15.69 -2.33
CA SER A 62 7.65 16.57 -3.49
C SER A 62 8.87 17.50 -3.49
N PRO A 63 9.71 17.52 -4.55
CA PRO A 63 9.56 16.76 -5.80
C PRO A 63 9.81 15.25 -5.60
N ILE A 64 9.14 14.42 -6.41
CA ILE A 64 9.31 12.95 -6.37
C ILE A 64 10.72 12.47 -6.78
N PHE A 65 11.54 13.37 -7.35
CA PHE A 65 12.98 13.19 -7.63
C PHE A 65 13.79 14.34 -7.02
N PHE A 66 14.89 14.04 -6.34
CA PHE A 66 15.70 15.04 -5.62
C PHE A 66 17.21 14.69 -5.63
N PRO A 67 18.10 15.63 -5.28
CA PRO A 67 19.53 15.32 -5.15
C PRO A 67 19.74 14.16 -4.14
N GLY A 68 20.29 13.05 -4.62
CA GLY A 68 20.59 11.87 -3.80
C GLY A 68 19.52 10.77 -3.78
N GLY A 69 18.35 10.96 -4.39
CA GLY A 69 17.32 9.91 -4.45
C GLY A 69 16.00 10.31 -5.10
N ASP A 70 15.00 9.49 -4.86
CA ASP A 70 13.61 9.68 -5.28
C ASP A 70 12.69 9.02 -4.27
N ILE A 71 11.39 9.23 -4.46
CA ILE A 71 10.34 8.69 -3.59
C ILE A 71 10.38 7.16 -3.47
N GLY A 72 10.84 6.45 -4.50
CA GLY A 72 10.94 4.99 -4.51
C GLY A 72 12.07 4.49 -3.63
N LYS A 73 13.28 5.02 -3.84
CA LYS A 73 14.42 4.71 -2.94
C LYS A 73 14.11 5.08 -1.50
N LEU A 74 13.50 6.25 -1.30
CA LEU A 74 13.10 6.70 0.03
C LEU A 74 12.12 5.70 0.68
N ALA A 75 11.13 5.21 -0.07
CA ALA A 75 10.13 4.28 0.44
C ALA A 75 10.76 2.98 0.97
N VAL A 76 11.67 2.39 0.19
CA VAL A 76 12.35 1.17 0.61
C VAL A 76 13.30 1.43 1.77
N CYS A 77 14.18 2.42 1.65
CA CYS A 77 15.18 2.69 2.69
C CYS A 77 14.50 3.05 4.03
N GLY A 78 13.41 3.80 4.00
CA GLY A 78 12.64 4.13 5.21
C GLY A 78 12.17 2.87 5.91
N THR A 79 11.38 2.04 5.23
CA THR A 79 10.79 0.83 5.83
C THR A 79 11.83 -0.23 6.23
N VAL A 80 12.94 -0.34 5.47
CA VAL A 80 14.09 -1.20 5.83
C VAL A 80 14.78 -0.68 7.09
N ASN A 81 15.04 0.62 7.16
CA ASN A 81 15.72 1.21 8.31
C ASN A 81 14.88 1.02 9.57
N ASP A 82 13.56 1.12 9.48
CA ASP A 82 12.67 0.87 10.62
C ASP A 82 12.82 -0.55 11.16
N LEU A 83 12.80 -1.55 10.27
CA LEU A 83 13.04 -2.94 10.64
C LEU A 83 14.45 -3.12 11.23
N ALA A 84 15.48 -2.55 10.60
CA ALA A 84 16.86 -2.70 11.06
C ALA A 84 17.14 -2.05 12.42
N MET A 85 16.57 -0.87 12.67
CA MET A 85 16.68 -0.17 13.96
C MET A 85 16.03 -0.97 15.10
N SER A 86 15.04 -1.81 14.80
CA SER A 86 14.44 -2.74 15.78
C SER A 86 15.33 -3.97 16.11
N GLY A 87 16.49 -4.09 15.46
CA GLY A 87 17.36 -5.27 15.53
C GLY A 87 16.80 -6.47 14.79
N ALA A 88 15.69 -6.30 14.07
CA ALA A 88 15.16 -7.29 13.15
C ALA A 88 16.04 -7.35 11.91
N LYS A 89 16.08 -8.51 11.28
CA LYS A 89 16.67 -8.62 9.95
C LYS A 89 15.54 -8.31 8.99
N PRO A 90 15.53 -7.17 8.28
CA PRO A 90 14.48 -6.90 7.30
C PRO A 90 14.43 -8.08 6.31
N LEU A 91 13.23 -8.63 6.08
CA LEU A 91 13.05 -9.75 5.16
C LEU A 91 12.23 -9.30 3.96
N TYR A 92 11.08 -8.69 4.22
CA TYR A 92 10.06 -8.49 3.22
C TYR A 92 9.34 -7.17 3.36
N LEU A 93 8.90 -6.55 2.27
CA LEU A 93 8.10 -5.33 2.27
C LEU A 93 6.78 -5.48 1.50
N SER A 94 5.68 -4.82 1.88
CA SER A 94 4.64 -4.46 0.91
C SER A 94 4.99 -3.15 0.20
N LEU A 95 4.35 -2.84 -0.93
CA LEU A 95 4.50 -1.59 -1.69
C LEU A 95 3.18 -1.19 -2.34
N SER A 96 2.51 -0.19 -1.80
CA SER A 96 1.33 0.43 -2.37
C SER A 96 1.64 1.75 -3.08
N PHE A 97 0.93 2.08 -4.15
CA PHE A 97 1.05 3.34 -4.88
C PHE A 97 -0.31 4.05 -4.97
N ILE A 98 -0.33 5.37 -4.78
CA ILE A 98 -1.48 6.21 -5.15
C ILE A 98 -0.98 7.20 -6.21
N ILE A 99 -1.38 7.01 -7.46
CA ILE A 99 -0.85 7.71 -8.62
C ILE A 99 -1.89 8.71 -9.12
N GLU A 100 -1.47 9.95 -9.34
CA GLU A 100 -2.31 10.93 -10.00
C GLU A 100 -2.42 10.61 -11.50
N GLU A 101 -3.63 10.72 -12.03
CA GLU A 101 -3.84 10.72 -13.47
C GLU A 101 -3.00 11.82 -14.14
N GLY A 102 -2.18 11.43 -15.11
CA GLY A 102 -1.32 12.36 -15.86
C GLY A 102 0.16 12.30 -15.49
N LEU A 103 0.55 11.49 -14.50
CA LEU A 103 1.96 11.21 -14.22
C LEU A 103 2.65 10.58 -15.45
N PRO A 104 3.82 11.09 -15.90
CA PRO A 104 4.53 10.46 -17.02
C PRO A 104 4.99 9.04 -16.68
N GLN A 105 4.74 8.11 -17.60
CA GLN A 105 5.16 6.71 -17.44
C GLN A 105 6.68 6.56 -17.23
N SER A 106 7.47 7.41 -17.88
CA SER A 106 8.91 7.42 -17.72
C SER A 106 9.34 7.81 -16.29
N GLU A 107 8.57 8.64 -15.59
CA GLU A 107 8.81 8.97 -14.18
C GLU A 107 8.48 7.77 -13.29
N LEU A 108 7.32 7.13 -13.49
CA LEU A 108 6.95 5.93 -12.75
C LEU A 108 7.97 4.79 -12.93
N ASN A 109 8.43 4.52 -14.16
CA ASN A 109 9.43 3.49 -14.44
C ASN A 109 10.74 3.75 -13.68
N ARG A 110 11.19 5.01 -13.65
CA ARG A 110 12.40 5.39 -12.93
C ARG A 110 12.26 5.17 -11.42
N ILE A 111 11.08 5.45 -10.86
CA ILE A 111 10.80 5.25 -9.44
C ILE A 111 10.79 3.76 -9.10
N VAL A 112 10.15 2.93 -9.93
CA VAL A 112 10.14 1.46 -9.76
C VAL A 112 11.55 0.88 -9.87
N ASP A 113 12.36 1.32 -10.83
CA ASP A 113 13.77 0.92 -10.93
C ASP A 113 14.57 1.31 -9.67
N SER A 114 14.22 2.43 -9.05
CA SER A 114 14.86 2.91 -7.83
C SER A 114 14.46 2.09 -6.60
N VAL A 115 13.17 1.78 -6.45
CA VAL A 115 12.66 0.81 -5.46
C VAL A 115 13.41 -0.51 -5.59
N HIS A 116 13.50 -1.05 -6.82
CA HIS A 116 14.17 -2.33 -7.08
C HIS A 116 15.63 -2.32 -6.63
N LYS A 117 16.39 -1.29 -7.02
CA LYS A 117 17.80 -1.16 -6.63
C LYS A 117 17.97 -1.03 -5.13
N ALA A 118 17.15 -0.22 -4.46
CA ALA A 118 17.19 -0.05 -3.02
C ALA A 118 16.85 -1.36 -2.28
N ALA A 119 15.88 -2.13 -2.76
CA ALA A 119 15.50 -3.41 -2.17
C ALA A 119 16.63 -4.45 -2.34
N GLN A 120 17.25 -4.51 -3.52
CA GLN A 120 18.42 -5.37 -3.76
C GLN A 120 19.60 -4.99 -2.88
N GLU A 121 19.89 -3.71 -2.73
CA GLU A 121 20.97 -3.20 -1.87
C GLU A 121 20.73 -3.57 -0.40
N ALA A 122 19.49 -3.47 0.07
CA ALA A 122 19.08 -3.81 1.42
C ALA A 122 18.93 -5.33 1.68
N GLY A 123 18.94 -6.15 0.63
CA GLY A 123 18.70 -7.59 0.74
C GLY A 123 17.28 -7.95 1.22
N VAL A 124 16.30 -7.10 0.91
CA VAL A 124 14.86 -7.34 1.19
C VAL A 124 14.11 -7.60 -0.11
N GLU A 125 12.97 -8.27 0.00
CA GLU A 125 12.08 -8.51 -1.14
C GLU A 125 10.79 -7.71 -0.96
N ILE A 126 10.30 -7.04 -2.00
CA ILE A 126 8.93 -6.50 -1.99
C ILE A 126 7.96 -7.66 -2.27
N ILE A 127 7.19 -8.08 -1.28
CA ILE A 127 6.33 -9.28 -1.29
C ILE A 127 4.84 -9.02 -1.50
N THR A 128 4.34 -7.79 -1.31
CA THR A 128 2.92 -7.47 -1.57
C THR A 128 2.73 -5.99 -1.89
N GLY A 129 1.53 -5.53 -2.21
CA GLY A 129 1.30 -4.15 -2.64
C GLY A 129 -0.11 -3.82 -3.06
N ASP A 130 -0.37 -2.53 -3.32
CA ASP A 130 -1.63 -2.02 -3.88
C ASP A 130 -1.33 -0.91 -4.89
N THR A 131 -2.25 -0.58 -5.78
CA THR A 131 -2.11 0.62 -6.62
C THR A 131 -3.48 1.25 -6.85
N LYS A 132 -3.58 2.54 -6.59
CA LYS A 132 -4.77 3.35 -6.81
C LYS A 132 -4.43 4.50 -7.73
N ILE A 133 -5.21 4.68 -8.78
CA ILE A 133 -5.12 5.88 -9.61
C ILE A 133 -6.23 6.81 -9.16
N VAL A 134 -5.89 8.07 -8.92
CA VAL A 134 -6.86 9.09 -8.53
C VAL A 134 -7.00 10.13 -9.64
N HIS A 135 -8.14 10.82 -9.68
CA HIS A 135 -8.41 11.81 -10.73
C HIS A 135 -7.30 12.87 -10.77
N ARG A 136 -7.13 13.55 -11.92
CA ARG A 136 -6.31 14.76 -11.98
C ARG A 136 -6.69 15.72 -10.85
N GLY A 137 -5.68 16.22 -10.15
CA GLY A 137 -5.81 17.04 -8.97
C GLY A 137 -6.14 16.28 -7.67
N SER A 138 -6.21 14.94 -7.70
CA SER A 138 -6.55 14.12 -6.52
C SER A 138 -5.35 13.50 -5.79
N ALA A 139 -4.14 13.57 -6.37
CA ALA A 139 -2.87 13.30 -5.70
C ALA A 139 -1.80 14.26 -6.24
N ASP A 140 -0.75 14.61 -5.49
CA ASP A 140 0.41 15.33 -6.03
C ASP A 140 1.34 14.32 -6.69
N LYS A 141 1.02 13.97 -7.94
CA LYS A 141 1.75 13.01 -8.79
C LYS A 141 1.75 11.56 -8.32
N LEU A 142 2.41 11.26 -7.20
CA LEU A 142 2.63 9.91 -6.72
C LEU A 142 2.80 9.89 -5.21
N PHE A 143 1.99 9.08 -4.54
CA PHE A 143 2.23 8.63 -3.19
C PHE A 143 2.60 7.15 -3.22
N VAL A 144 3.39 6.75 -2.24
CA VAL A 144 3.85 5.37 -2.06
C VAL A 144 3.52 4.97 -0.63
N ASN A 145 3.24 3.71 -0.37
CA ASN A 145 3.27 3.13 0.95
C ASN A 145 4.11 1.87 0.88
N THR A 146 4.84 1.53 1.92
CA THR A 146 5.46 0.23 2.05
C THR A 146 5.20 -0.29 3.45
N ALA A 147 4.69 -1.51 3.58
CA ALA A 147 4.77 -2.28 4.83
C ALA A 147 6.02 -3.12 4.83
N GLY A 148 6.38 -3.77 5.92
CA GLY A 148 7.46 -4.74 5.88
C GLY A 148 7.67 -5.50 7.16
N VAL A 149 8.10 -6.76 7.01
CA VAL A 149 8.37 -7.69 8.09
C VAL A 149 9.84 -8.12 8.14
N GLY A 150 10.32 -8.45 9.35
CA GLY A 150 11.69 -8.90 9.61
C GLY A 150 11.91 -9.57 10.96
#